data_AF-A0A967CG68-F1
#
_entry.id   AF-A0A967CG68-F1
#
_cell.length_a   1.000
_cell.length_b   1.000
_cell.length_c   1.000
_cell.angle_alpha   90.00
_cell.angle_beta   90.00
_cell.angle_gamma   90.00
#
_symmetry.space_group_name_H-M   'P 1'
#
loop_
_entity.id
_entity.type
_entity.pdbx_description
1 polymer ?
#
loop_
_entity_poly.entity_id
_entity_poly.type
_entity_poly.pdbx_seq_one_letter_code
_entity_poly.pdbx_strand_id
1 'polypeptide(L)'
;MKRFAALISELDQTTKTLRKISALEQYFQDAAPQDRLWCLALFSGRRPKRAISTTQLREWAAEVSGVPLWLLEDTYAVVGDLAETIALILPEARGEIDKTLTDWIGELRSIAAGELAQKHAFILEAWDGLHGQDRFVLNKLITGGFRVGVSQRLVVRALARVTKKPDAEIAHRLMGAWHPDDTTWEALIEAEDLGADLSRPYPFFLAHGVEGDPSSLGPPEDWSAEWKWDGIRGQIILRGGSHFVWSRGEELITDRFPEFATLSKFLPEGTVLDGEILAWKDEAPLPFNVLQTRIGRKTVSKAVLAKAPVILYAYDLLEWQGKDIRDRPFKERRQLLETLLYSLPNDLPLRLSPSLGFESWTALADIRSTARAHHAEGLMIKNRQSRYEVGRKKGAWWKWKLDPLTIDAVMIYAQAGHGRRANLYTDFTFAVWQGNDLVPFAKAYSGLSDAEFRDITAWVRKNTLQRFGPVRQVTPEHVFEIAFEGIHHSTRHKSGVALRFPRMARWRKDKSPQDANTLEDLKDLLNTYG
;
A
#
# COMPACT_ATOMS: atom_id res chain seq x y z
N MET A 1 -19.90 20.86 -8.43
CA MET A 1 -19.21 20.70 -7.14
C MET A 1 -20.08 19.99 -6.11
N LYS A 2 -21.29 20.49 -5.84
CA LYS A 2 -22.22 19.95 -4.83
C LYS A 2 -22.36 18.42 -4.84
N ARG A 3 -22.55 17.80 -6.01
CA ARG A 3 -22.60 16.32 -6.14
C ARG A 3 -21.29 15.63 -5.73
N PHE A 4 -20.15 16.19 -6.10
CA PHE A 4 -18.85 15.65 -5.72
C PHE A 4 -18.60 15.83 -4.22
N ALA A 5 -19.01 16.96 -3.66
CA ALA A 5 -18.92 17.20 -2.22
C ALA A 5 -19.80 16.23 -1.40
N ALA A 6 -21.02 15.95 -1.89
CA ALA A 6 -21.90 14.94 -1.32
C ALA A 6 -21.26 13.54 -1.37
N LEU A 7 -20.66 13.15 -2.50
CA LEU A 7 -19.88 11.91 -2.63
C LEU A 7 -18.75 11.85 -1.59
N ILE A 8 -17.94 12.90 -1.47
CA ILE A 8 -16.83 12.96 -0.50
C ILE A 8 -17.34 12.81 0.93
N SER A 9 -18.44 13.48 1.27
CA SER A 9 -19.08 13.39 2.59
C SER A 9 -19.52 11.96 2.90
N GLU A 10 -20.23 11.30 1.98
CA GLU A 10 -20.69 9.93 2.19
C GLU A 10 -19.51 8.95 2.34
N LEU A 11 -18.49 9.10 1.50
CA LEU A 11 -17.29 8.26 1.56
C LEU A 11 -16.54 8.40 2.88
N ASP A 12 -16.47 9.61 3.44
CA ASP A 12 -15.77 9.90 4.68
C ASP A 12 -16.54 9.43 5.92
N GLN A 13 -17.87 9.44 5.87
CA GLN A 13 -18.73 9.01 6.97
C GLN A 13 -18.83 7.47 7.12
N THR A 14 -18.43 6.68 6.11
CA THR A 14 -18.55 5.22 6.15
C THR A 14 -17.21 4.46 6.16
N THR A 15 -17.13 3.38 6.93
CA THR A 15 -16.06 2.35 6.78
C THR A 15 -16.50 1.18 5.92
N LYS A 16 -17.80 1.05 5.62
CA LYS A 16 -18.36 -0.11 4.93
C LYS A 16 -18.01 -0.04 3.44
N THR A 17 -17.23 -0.99 2.95
CA THR A 17 -16.80 -1.08 1.55
C THR A 17 -17.96 -1.03 0.56
N LEU A 18 -19.05 -1.76 0.83
CA LEU A 18 -20.21 -1.78 -0.06
C LEU A 18 -20.88 -0.41 -0.18
N ARG A 19 -20.99 0.35 0.93
CA ARG A 19 -21.56 1.70 0.90
C ARG A 19 -20.70 2.67 0.10
N LYS A 20 -19.37 2.57 0.20
CA LYS A 20 -18.46 3.37 -0.64
C LYS A 20 -18.65 3.08 -2.12
N ILE A 21 -18.79 1.80 -2.46
CA ILE A 21 -19.02 1.37 -3.83
C ILE A 21 -20.37 1.92 -4.33
N SER A 22 -21.45 1.82 -3.56
CA SER A 22 -22.75 2.38 -3.94
C SER A 22 -22.74 3.91 -4.12
N ALA A 23 -22.03 4.65 -3.26
CA ALA A 23 -21.88 6.09 -3.42
C ALA A 23 -21.16 6.46 -4.72
N LEU A 24 -20.10 5.71 -5.06
CA LEU A 24 -19.38 5.88 -6.33
C LEU A 24 -20.27 5.54 -7.54
N GLU A 25 -21.03 4.43 -7.47
CA GLU A 25 -21.98 4.04 -8.52
C GLU A 25 -22.98 5.16 -8.81
N GLN A 26 -23.63 5.69 -7.75
CA GLN A 26 -24.59 6.78 -7.87
C GLN A 26 -23.96 8.02 -8.51
N TYR A 27 -22.75 8.40 -8.07
CA TYR A 27 -22.05 9.55 -8.66
C TYR A 27 -21.74 9.34 -10.14
N PHE A 28 -21.24 8.17 -10.53
CA PHE A 28 -20.91 7.87 -11.92
C PHE A 28 -22.15 7.73 -12.82
N GLN A 29 -23.32 7.45 -12.27
CA GLN A 29 -24.58 7.45 -13.01
C GLN A 29 -25.13 8.87 -13.22
N ASP A 30 -25.01 9.73 -12.20
CA ASP A 30 -25.70 11.03 -12.19
C ASP A 30 -24.86 12.21 -12.66
N ALA A 31 -23.53 12.17 -12.47
CA ALA A 31 -22.67 13.30 -12.79
C ALA A 31 -22.57 13.51 -14.31
N ALA A 32 -22.22 14.72 -14.76
CA ALA A 32 -21.92 14.99 -16.16
C ALA A 32 -20.64 14.22 -16.60
N PRO A 33 -20.50 13.81 -17.87
CA PRO A 33 -19.37 13.01 -18.33
C PRO A 33 -17.99 13.56 -17.94
N GLN A 34 -17.79 14.88 -18.07
CA GLN A 34 -16.52 15.52 -17.71
C GLN A 34 -16.24 15.49 -16.21
N ASP A 35 -17.28 15.66 -15.37
CA ASP A 35 -17.18 15.55 -13.91
C ASP A 35 -16.86 14.09 -13.50
N ARG A 36 -17.42 13.09 -14.21
CA ARG A 36 -17.08 11.67 -14.01
C ARG A 36 -15.60 11.41 -14.30
N LEU A 37 -15.08 11.93 -15.42
CA LEU A 37 -13.67 11.80 -15.79
C LEU A 37 -12.74 12.46 -14.76
N TRP A 38 -13.07 13.65 -14.29
CA TRP A 38 -12.29 14.33 -13.25
C TRP A 38 -12.33 13.60 -11.91
N CYS A 39 -13.50 13.12 -11.47
CA CYS A 39 -13.62 12.28 -10.28
C CYS A 39 -12.74 11.02 -10.38
N LEU A 40 -12.81 10.33 -11.52
CA LEU A 40 -12.00 9.16 -11.83
C LEU A 40 -10.49 9.48 -11.82
N ALA A 41 -10.10 10.61 -12.42
CA ALA A 41 -8.70 11.07 -12.43
C ALA A 41 -8.21 11.36 -11.00
N LEU A 42 -9.00 12.06 -10.19
CA LEU A 42 -8.66 12.40 -8.80
C LEU A 42 -8.44 11.15 -7.93
N PHE A 43 -9.31 10.14 -8.04
CA PHE A 43 -9.19 8.89 -7.29
C PHE A 43 -8.15 7.92 -7.86
N SER A 44 -7.84 8.03 -9.15
CA SER A 44 -6.70 7.34 -9.76
C SER A 44 -5.38 8.06 -9.48
N GLY A 45 -5.39 9.17 -8.74
CA GLY A 45 -4.23 10.00 -8.39
C GLY A 45 -3.67 10.84 -9.53
N ARG A 46 -4.40 11.01 -10.64
CA ARG A 46 -4.08 11.91 -11.77
C ARG A 46 -4.58 13.31 -11.41
N ARG A 47 -3.90 13.95 -10.46
CA ARG A 47 -4.31 15.24 -9.91
C ARG A 47 -3.66 16.39 -10.67
N PRO A 48 -4.36 17.52 -10.83
CA PRO A 48 -3.72 18.75 -11.29
C PRO A 48 -2.53 19.14 -10.40
N LYS A 49 -1.55 19.85 -10.98
CA LYS A 49 -0.45 20.43 -10.20
C LYS A 49 -1.01 21.42 -9.17
N ARG A 50 -0.44 21.43 -7.98
CA ARG A 50 -0.85 22.34 -6.91
C ARG A 50 -0.47 23.77 -7.27
N ALA A 51 -1.48 24.64 -7.43
CA ALA A 51 -1.31 26.07 -7.74
C ALA A 51 -0.97 26.93 -6.51
N ILE A 52 -1.45 26.52 -5.33
CA ILE A 52 -1.43 27.29 -4.08
C ILE A 52 -0.83 26.42 -2.96
N SER A 53 0.11 26.99 -2.21
CA SER A 53 0.79 26.31 -1.10
C SER A 53 -0.08 26.22 0.16
N THR A 54 0.26 25.28 1.06
CA THR A 54 -0.43 25.16 2.34
C THR A 54 -0.11 26.30 3.30
N THR A 55 1.03 26.98 3.13
CA THR A 55 1.38 28.18 3.90
C THR A 55 0.44 29.33 3.52
N GLN A 56 0.30 29.60 2.22
CA GLN A 56 -0.63 30.61 1.71
C GLN A 56 -2.06 30.36 2.18
N LEU A 57 -2.56 29.12 2.11
CA LEU A 57 -3.90 28.80 2.61
C LEU A 57 -4.07 29.09 4.11
N ARG A 58 -3.04 28.87 4.94
CA ARG A 58 -3.10 29.19 6.38
C ARG A 58 -3.10 30.69 6.62
N GLU A 59 -2.22 31.42 5.95
CA GLU A 59 -2.11 32.88 6.06
C GLU A 59 -3.42 33.56 5.65
N TRP A 60 -3.98 33.16 4.49
CA TRP A 60 -5.22 33.73 3.99
C TRP A 60 -6.43 33.32 4.84
N ALA A 61 -6.45 32.10 5.37
CA ALA A 61 -7.53 31.68 6.26
C ALA A 61 -7.46 32.43 7.61
N ALA A 62 -6.26 32.65 8.16
CA ALA A 62 -6.05 33.46 9.35
C ALA A 62 -6.50 34.92 9.13
N GLU A 63 -6.14 35.50 7.98
CA GLU A 63 -6.56 36.84 7.54
C GLU A 63 -8.09 36.96 7.50
N VAL A 64 -8.77 36.07 6.77
CA VAL A 64 -10.23 36.16 6.55
C VAL A 64 -11.05 35.81 7.80
N SER A 65 -10.56 34.88 8.63
CA SER A 65 -11.24 34.51 9.88
C SER A 65 -10.97 35.48 11.04
N GLY A 66 -9.96 36.35 10.92
CA GLY A 66 -9.50 37.19 12.02
C GLY A 66 -8.81 36.40 13.15
N VAL A 67 -8.46 35.13 12.91
CA VAL A 67 -7.79 34.25 13.87
C VAL A 67 -6.27 34.39 13.70
N PRO A 68 -5.50 34.66 14.78
CA PRO A 68 -4.04 34.68 14.69
C PRO A 68 -3.48 33.36 14.15
N LEU A 69 -2.46 33.42 13.28
CA LEU A 69 -1.91 32.25 12.61
C LEU A 69 -1.52 31.12 13.57
N TRP A 70 -0.90 31.45 14.71
CA TRP A 70 -0.50 30.46 15.73
C TRP A 70 -1.70 29.68 16.29
N LEU A 71 -2.87 30.33 16.42
CA LEU A 71 -4.08 29.70 16.96
C LEU A 71 -4.73 28.79 15.91
N LEU A 72 -4.63 29.15 14.63
CA LEU A 72 -5.00 28.28 13.52
C LEU A 72 -4.12 27.02 13.51
N GLU A 73 -2.81 27.17 13.69
CA GLU A 73 -1.86 26.05 13.74
C GLU A 73 -2.14 25.09 14.92
N ASP A 74 -2.46 25.64 16.10
CA ASP A 74 -2.87 24.83 17.25
C ASP A 74 -4.21 24.13 17.00
N THR A 75 -5.18 24.80 16.37
CA THR A 75 -6.47 24.20 16.00
C THR A 75 -6.28 23.05 15.01
N TYR A 76 -5.39 23.22 14.03
CA TYR A 76 -5.03 22.18 13.08
C TYR A 76 -4.48 20.93 13.78
N ALA A 77 -3.69 21.06 14.85
CA ALA A 77 -3.18 19.91 15.61
C ALA A 77 -4.29 19.10 16.30
N VAL A 78 -5.45 19.73 16.58
CA VAL A 78 -6.64 19.08 17.14
C VAL A 78 -7.50 18.44 16.05
N VAL A 79 -7.77 19.16 14.96
CA VAL A 79 -8.61 18.68 13.85
C VAL A 79 -7.88 17.59 13.05
N GLY A 80 -6.58 17.74 12.84
CA GLY A 80 -5.74 16.81 12.08
C GLY A 80 -5.85 16.96 10.56
N ASP A 81 -6.67 17.89 10.07
CA ASP A 81 -6.84 18.18 8.64
C ASP A 81 -6.98 19.69 8.35
N LEU A 82 -6.13 20.21 7.45
CA LEU A 82 -6.11 21.65 7.16
C LEU A 82 -7.35 22.10 6.37
N ALA A 83 -7.87 21.28 5.45
CA ALA A 83 -9.03 21.68 4.66
C ALA A 83 -10.28 21.77 5.53
N GLU A 84 -10.42 20.86 6.50
CA GLU A 84 -11.49 20.90 7.51
C GLU A 84 -11.32 22.08 8.47
N THR A 85 -10.09 22.31 8.95
CA THR A 85 -9.78 23.46 9.82
C THR A 85 -10.21 24.77 9.14
N ILE A 86 -9.79 24.98 7.89
CA ILE A 86 -10.15 26.19 7.13
C ILE A 86 -11.68 26.29 6.93
N ALA A 87 -12.35 25.19 6.59
CA ALA A 87 -13.80 25.20 6.38
C ALA A 87 -14.59 25.58 7.64
N LEU A 88 -14.09 25.21 8.82
CA LEU A 88 -14.73 25.46 10.12
C LEU A 88 -14.45 26.85 10.69
N ILE A 89 -13.25 27.42 10.47
CA ILE A 89 -12.86 28.71 11.08
C ILE A 89 -13.30 29.92 10.25
N LEU A 90 -13.50 29.73 8.95
CA LEU A 90 -13.88 30.83 8.07
C LEU A 90 -15.33 31.25 8.33
N PRO A 91 -15.64 32.55 8.22
CA PRO A 91 -17.01 33.04 8.39
C PRO A 91 -17.99 32.40 7.40
N GLU A 92 -19.28 32.52 7.69
CA GLU A 92 -20.32 32.10 6.75
C GLU A 92 -20.16 32.84 5.42
N ALA A 93 -20.28 32.09 4.32
CA ALA A 93 -20.22 32.64 2.98
C ALA A 93 -21.40 33.61 2.76
N ARG A 94 -21.12 34.77 2.15
CA ARG A 94 -22.13 35.79 1.84
C ARG A 94 -22.79 35.58 0.48
N GLY A 95 -22.13 34.86 -0.43
CA GLY A 95 -22.63 34.55 -1.77
C GLY A 95 -22.81 33.05 -1.98
N GLU A 96 -23.37 32.69 -3.14
CA GLU A 96 -23.48 31.31 -3.58
C GLU A 96 -22.83 31.16 -4.97
N ILE A 97 -21.88 30.25 -5.08
CA ILE A 97 -21.23 29.87 -6.34
C ILE A 97 -21.60 28.42 -6.67
N ASP A 98 -22.34 28.23 -7.77
CA ASP A 98 -22.68 26.89 -8.28
C ASP A 98 -21.89 26.56 -9.55
N LYS A 99 -20.70 26.02 -9.37
CA LYS A 99 -19.78 25.57 -10.44
C LYS A 99 -19.63 24.05 -10.43
N THR A 100 -19.42 23.43 -11.59
CA THR A 100 -19.19 21.97 -11.71
C THR A 100 -17.82 21.58 -11.13
N LEU A 101 -17.54 20.28 -10.94
CA LEU A 101 -16.18 19.87 -10.55
C LEU A 101 -15.16 20.26 -11.61
N THR A 102 -15.54 20.08 -12.88
CA THR A 102 -14.75 20.44 -14.05
C THR A 102 -14.38 21.92 -14.05
N ASP A 103 -15.35 22.82 -13.84
CA ASP A 103 -15.12 24.27 -13.84
C ASP A 103 -14.09 24.66 -12.77
N TRP A 104 -14.27 24.17 -11.54
CA TRP A 104 -13.33 24.43 -10.45
C TRP A 104 -11.92 23.93 -10.76
N ILE A 105 -11.79 22.75 -11.37
CA ILE A 105 -10.48 22.23 -11.78
C ILE A 105 -9.87 23.08 -12.90
N GLY A 106 -10.68 23.51 -13.88
CA GLY A 106 -10.26 24.40 -14.95
C GLY A 106 -9.73 25.72 -14.43
N GLU A 107 -10.45 26.36 -13.52
CA GLU A 107 -10.05 27.63 -12.88
C GLU A 107 -8.81 27.47 -12.00
N LEU A 108 -8.73 26.41 -11.18
CA LEU A 108 -7.54 26.13 -10.37
C LEU A 108 -6.29 25.93 -11.24
N ARG A 109 -6.46 25.34 -12.43
CA ARG A 109 -5.38 25.17 -13.41
C ARG A 109 -5.02 26.48 -14.10
N SER A 110 -5.99 27.31 -14.45
CA SER A 110 -5.73 28.59 -15.13
C SER A 110 -4.98 29.57 -14.24
N ILE A 111 -5.32 29.64 -12.94
CA ILE A 111 -4.63 30.51 -11.97
C ILE A 111 -3.25 29.98 -11.58
N ALA A 112 -2.87 28.75 -11.96
CA ALA A 112 -1.61 28.14 -11.51
C ALA A 112 -0.38 28.98 -11.92
N ALA A 113 -0.42 29.60 -13.10
CA ALA A 113 0.60 30.52 -13.60
C ALA A 113 0.34 32.00 -13.28
N GLY A 114 -0.79 32.32 -12.62
CA GLY A 114 -1.15 33.68 -12.24
C GLY A 114 -0.31 34.25 -11.11
N GLU A 115 -0.38 35.57 -10.94
CA GLU A 115 0.31 36.29 -9.86
C GLU A 115 -0.31 35.97 -8.48
N LEU A 116 0.45 36.25 -7.41
CA LEU A 116 0.01 35.98 -6.05
C LEU A 116 -1.32 36.69 -5.71
N ALA A 117 -1.49 37.93 -6.15
CA ALA A 117 -2.70 38.70 -5.94
C ALA A 117 -3.94 38.07 -6.62
N GLN A 118 -3.76 37.52 -7.83
CA GLN A 118 -4.84 36.82 -8.55
C GLN A 118 -5.24 35.52 -7.82
N LYS A 119 -4.25 34.76 -7.35
CA LYS A 119 -4.48 33.54 -6.56
C LYS A 119 -5.18 33.82 -5.23
N HIS A 120 -4.78 34.89 -4.55
CA HIS A 120 -5.39 35.36 -3.30
C HIS A 120 -6.85 35.74 -3.53
N ALA A 121 -7.11 36.64 -4.48
CA ALA A 121 -8.47 37.08 -4.81
C ALA A 121 -9.39 35.90 -5.17
N PHE A 122 -8.91 34.96 -5.99
CA PHE A 122 -9.65 33.75 -6.35
C PHE A 122 -10.04 32.92 -5.13
N ILE A 123 -9.13 32.69 -4.17
CA ILE A 123 -9.42 31.88 -2.98
C ILE A 123 -10.41 32.59 -2.05
N LEU A 124 -10.26 33.89 -1.86
CA LEU A 124 -11.18 34.67 -1.03
C LEU A 124 -12.60 34.64 -1.62
N GLU A 125 -12.75 34.87 -2.92
CA GLU A 125 -14.03 34.77 -3.62
C GLU A 125 -14.63 33.36 -3.50
N ALA A 126 -13.82 32.32 -3.72
CA ALA A 126 -14.26 30.95 -3.62
C ALA A 126 -14.71 30.58 -2.19
N TRP A 127 -14.02 31.07 -1.15
CA TRP A 127 -14.43 30.87 0.23
C TRP A 127 -15.71 31.63 0.59
N ASP A 128 -15.88 32.85 0.09
CA ASP A 128 -17.08 33.66 0.33
C ASP A 128 -18.31 33.21 -0.48
N GLY A 129 -18.11 32.35 -1.49
CA GLY A 129 -19.17 31.77 -2.32
C GLY A 129 -19.49 30.28 -2.07
N LEU A 130 -18.71 29.58 -1.23
CA LEU A 130 -18.92 28.16 -0.93
C LEU A 130 -19.22 27.95 0.56
N HIS A 131 -20.28 27.20 0.84
CA HIS A 131 -20.72 26.89 2.20
C HIS A 131 -20.20 25.52 2.67
N GLY A 132 -19.90 25.42 3.97
CA GLY A 132 -19.65 24.17 4.70
C GLY A 132 -18.82 23.13 3.93
N GLN A 133 -19.47 22.06 3.51
CA GLN A 133 -18.83 20.90 2.88
C GLN A 133 -18.22 21.21 1.51
N ASP A 134 -18.80 22.12 0.73
CA ASP A 134 -18.25 22.48 -0.58
C ASP A 134 -16.91 23.20 -0.43
N ARG A 135 -16.81 24.06 0.58
CA ARG A 135 -15.57 24.76 0.95
C ARG A 135 -14.49 23.78 1.40
N PHE A 136 -14.84 22.81 2.23
CA PHE A 136 -13.96 21.71 2.61
C PHE A 136 -13.42 20.96 1.37
N VAL A 137 -14.31 20.61 0.44
CA VAL A 137 -13.95 19.84 -0.76
C VAL A 137 -13.06 20.64 -1.71
N LEU A 138 -13.32 21.94 -1.89
CA LEU A 138 -12.42 22.82 -2.65
C LEU A 138 -11.03 22.85 -2.03
N ASN A 139 -10.94 23.05 -0.71
CA ASN A 139 -9.66 23.04 0.00
C ASN A 139 -8.95 21.68 -0.14
N LYS A 140 -9.70 20.57 -0.21
CA LYS A 140 -9.15 19.24 -0.50
C LYS A 140 -8.62 19.10 -1.93
N LEU A 141 -9.27 19.72 -2.92
CA LEU A 141 -8.77 19.77 -4.30
C LEU A 141 -7.42 20.49 -4.36
N ILE A 142 -7.30 21.64 -3.69
CA ILE A 142 -6.07 22.45 -3.66
C ILE A 142 -4.95 21.72 -2.92
N THR A 143 -5.24 21.21 -1.72
CA THR A 143 -4.24 20.51 -0.91
C THR A 143 -3.91 19.12 -1.44
N GLY A 144 -4.75 18.53 -2.30
CA GLY A 144 -4.57 17.19 -2.85
C GLY A 144 -4.73 16.09 -1.79
N GLY A 145 -5.54 16.31 -0.75
CA GLY A 145 -5.58 15.48 0.46
C GLY A 145 -6.83 14.61 0.62
N PHE A 146 -7.35 13.95 -0.43
CA PHE A 146 -8.52 13.07 -0.28
C PHE A 146 -8.17 11.75 0.41
N ARG A 147 -8.20 11.74 1.74
CA ARG A 147 -8.02 10.53 2.57
C ARG A 147 -9.36 9.83 2.86
N VAL A 148 -10.27 9.83 1.89
CA VAL A 148 -11.63 9.25 2.01
C VAL A 148 -11.68 7.71 1.98
N GLY A 149 -10.52 7.05 2.00
CA GLY A 149 -10.41 5.60 2.00
C GLY A 149 -11.02 4.93 0.76
N VAL A 150 -10.83 5.54 -0.41
CA VAL A 150 -11.16 4.98 -1.73
C VAL A 150 -9.85 4.60 -2.43
N SER A 151 -9.67 3.31 -2.71
CA SER A 151 -8.56 2.81 -3.51
C SER A 151 -8.96 2.74 -4.99
N GLN A 152 -7.98 2.70 -5.89
CA GLN A 152 -8.23 2.50 -7.33
C GLN A 152 -9.07 1.24 -7.59
N ARG A 153 -8.84 0.16 -6.82
CA ARG A 153 -9.65 -1.06 -6.89
C ARG A 153 -11.13 -0.83 -6.56
N LEU A 154 -11.45 0.05 -5.60
CA LEU A 154 -12.84 0.38 -5.29
C LEU A 154 -13.50 1.16 -6.42
N VAL A 155 -12.75 2.05 -7.08
CA VAL A 155 -13.23 2.78 -8.26
C VAL A 155 -13.50 1.82 -9.41
N VAL A 156 -12.55 0.93 -9.73
CA VAL A 156 -12.71 -0.13 -10.75
C VAL A 156 -13.97 -0.96 -10.49
N ARG A 157 -14.19 -1.40 -9.25
CA ARG A 157 -15.39 -2.18 -8.87
C ARG A 157 -16.69 -1.40 -9.03
N ALA A 158 -16.70 -0.11 -8.69
CA ALA A 158 -17.89 0.73 -8.87
C ALA A 158 -18.20 0.91 -10.36
N LEU A 159 -17.19 1.23 -11.17
CA LEU A 159 -17.33 1.37 -12.63
C LEU A 159 -17.79 0.07 -13.29
N ALA A 160 -17.19 -1.07 -12.93
CA ALA A 160 -17.57 -2.40 -13.43
C ALA A 160 -19.06 -2.70 -13.21
N ARG A 161 -19.62 -2.26 -12.08
CA ARG A 161 -21.06 -2.39 -11.79
C ARG A 161 -21.92 -1.41 -12.59
N VAL A 162 -21.50 -0.15 -12.71
CA VAL A 162 -22.20 0.87 -13.51
C VAL A 162 -22.26 0.45 -14.97
N THR A 163 -21.16 -0.04 -15.54
CA THR A 163 -21.07 -0.45 -16.95
C THR A 163 -21.46 -1.91 -17.20
N LYS A 164 -21.65 -2.70 -16.15
CA LYS A 164 -21.84 -4.17 -16.22
C LYS A 164 -20.71 -4.89 -16.97
N LYS A 165 -19.49 -4.36 -16.88
CA LYS A 165 -18.26 -4.94 -17.47
C LYS A 165 -17.40 -5.61 -16.40
N PRO A 166 -16.57 -6.62 -16.73
CA PRO A 166 -15.65 -7.23 -15.77
C PRO A 166 -14.65 -6.23 -15.17
N ASP A 167 -14.29 -6.38 -13.88
CA ASP A 167 -13.29 -5.54 -13.20
C ASP A 167 -11.96 -5.45 -13.97
N ALA A 168 -11.52 -6.56 -14.57
CA ALA A 168 -10.27 -6.61 -15.31
C ALA A 168 -10.28 -5.71 -16.56
N GLU A 169 -11.41 -5.67 -17.27
CA GLU A 169 -11.60 -4.78 -18.43
C GLU A 169 -11.51 -3.31 -18.02
N ILE A 170 -12.21 -2.94 -16.94
CA ILE A 170 -12.18 -1.56 -16.45
C ILE A 170 -10.77 -1.19 -15.99
N ALA A 171 -10.10 -2.05 -15.24
CA ALA A 171 -8.72 -1.80 -14.82
C ALA A 171 -7.74 -1.66 -16.01
N HIS A 172 -7.92 -2.46 -17.07
CA HIS A 172 -7.17 -2.35 -18.32
C HIS A 172 -7.34 -0.98 -18.97
N ARG A 173 -8.59 -0.52 -19.13
CA ARG A 173 -8.89 0.80 -19.71
C ARG A 173 -8.32 1.97 -18.92
N LEU A 174 -8.27 1.86 -17.59
CA LEU A 174 -7.73 2.91 -16.74
C LEU A 174 -6.20 2.97 -16.73
N MET A 175 -5.53 1.96 -17.31
CA MET A 175 -4.08 1.92 -17.52
C MET A 175 -3.65 2.91 -18.62
N GLY A 176 -2.36 3.21 -18.69
CA GLY A 176 -1.80 4.03 -19.76
C GLY A 176 -1.95 5.54 -19.56
N ALA A 177 -1.52 6.29 -20.57
CA ALA A 177 -1.45 7.75 -20.52
C ALA A 177 -2.75 8.39 -21.04
N TRP A 178 -3.79 8.44 -20.20
CA TRP A 178 -4.99 9.24 -20.46
C TRP A 178 -5.06 10.45 -19.52
N HIS A 179 -5.69 11.53 -20.00
CA HIS A 179 -6.00 12.73 -19.24
C HIS A 179 -7.45 13.15 -19.52
N PRO A 180 -8.21 13.70 -18.55
CA PRO A 180 -9.59 14.15 -18.79
C PRO A 180 -9.77 15.14 -19.95
N ASP A 181 -8.71 15.85 -20.34
CA ASP A 181 -8.76 16.78 -21.49
C ASP A 181 -8.57 16.07 -22.85
N ASP A 182 -7.97 14.87 -22.84
CA ASP A 182 -7.53 14.16 -24.05
C ASP A 182 -8.42 12.93 -24.37
N THR A 183 -9.44 12.66 -23.54
CA THR A 183 -10.34 11.51 -23.69
C THR A 183 -11.77 11.88 -23.30
N THR A 184 -12.75 11.11 -23.78
CA THR A 184 -14.13 11.18 -23.31
C THR A 184 -14.46 9.99 -22.41
N TRP A 185 -15.59 10.08 -21.69
CA TRP A 185 -16.10 8.98 -20.86
C TRP A 185 -16.43 7.76 -21.71
N GLU A 186 -17.06 8.00 -22.87
CA GLU A 186 -17.48 6.97 -23.80
C GLU A 186 -16.26 6.23 -24.35
N ALA A 187 -15.22 6.95 -24.78
CA ALA A 187 -14.00 6.35 -25.31
C ALA A 187 -13.23 5.55 -24.24
N LEU A 188 -13.13 6.09 -23.02
CA LEU A 188 -12.36 5.46 -21.96
C LEU A 188 -13.09 4.26 -21.33
N ILE A 189 -14.39 4.37 -21.09
CA ILE A 189 -15.15 3.45 -20.23
C ILE A 189 -16.15 2.59 -21.02
N GLU A 190 -16.87 3.16 -21.98
CA GLU A 190 -18.05 2.51 -22.59
C GLU A 190 -17.77 1.78 -23.90
N ALA A 191 -16.86 2.28 -24.75
CA ALA A 191 -16.47 1.68 -26.01
C ALA A 191 -16.16 0.18 -25.85
N GLU A 192 -16.42 -0.70 -26.82
CA GLU A 192 -16.03 -2.12 -26.69
C GLU A 192 -14.49 -2.25 -26.72
N ASP A 193 -13.93 -3.08 -25.83
CA ASP A 193 -12.49 -3.38 -25.79
C ASP A 193 -12.29 -4.87 -26.05
N LEU A 194 -11.99 -5.20 -27.30
CA LEU A 194 -11.64 -6.55 -27.71
C LEU A 194 -10.37 -7.07 -27.01
N GLY A 195 -9.54 -6.18 -26.41
CA GLY A 195 -8.34 -6.52 -25.66
C GLY A 195 -8.57 -6.79 -24.16
N ALA A 196 -9.78 -6.59 -23.65
CA ALA A 196 -10.10 -6.77 -22.24
C ALA A 196 -9.82 -8.20 -21.74
N ASP A 197 -10.12 -9.20 -22.57
CA ASP A 197 -9.88 -10.62 -22.23
C ASP A 197 -8.37 -10.96 -22.28
N LEU A 198 -7.61 -10.28 -23.15
CA LEU A 198 -6.16 -10.47 -23.27
C LEU A 198 -5.44 -10.09 -21.97
N SER A 199 -5.91 -9.04 -21.30
CA SER A 199 -5.30 -8.56 -20.05
C SER A 199 -5.81 -9.28 -18.81
N ARG A 200 -6.88 -10.08 -18.89
CA ARG A 200 -7.58 -10.61 -17.71
C ARG A 200 -6.70 -11.59 -16.90
N PRO A 201 -6.44 -11.31 -15.60
CA PRO A 201 -5.69 -12.23 -14.75
C PRO A 201 -6.55 -13.41 -14.33
N TYR A 202 -5.89 -14.52 -14.00
CA TYR A 202 -6.55 -15.57 -13.24
C TYR A 202 -6.65 -15.16 -11.77
N PRO A 203 -7.73 -15.54 -11.06
CA PRO A 203 -7.82 -15.26 -9.63
C PRO A 203 -6.67 -15.90 -8.87
N PHE A 204 -6.03 -15.18 -7.96
CA PHE A 204 -4.86 -15.67 -7.22
C PHE A 204 -5.21 -16.79 -6.22
N PHE A 205 -4.43 -17.87 -6.23
CA PHE A 205 -4.52 -18.94 -5.24
C PHE A 205 -3.76 -18.58 -3.95
N LEU A 206 -4.43 -18.53 -2.79
CA LEU A 206 -3.85 -18.05 -1.54
C LEU A 206 -3.53 -19.19 -0.57
N ALA A 207 -2.38 -19.08 0.09
CA ALA A 207 -1.93 -20.02 1.11
C ALA A 207 -2.40 -19.69 2.53
N HIS A 208 -2.56 -20.73 3.34
CA HIS A 208 -2.75 -20.65 4.80
C HIS A 208 -1.41 -20.67 5.53
N GLY A 209 -1.35 -20.09 6.74
CA GLY A 209 -0.18 -20.28 7.61
C GLY A 209 -0.14 -21.70 8.15
N VAL A 210 1.03 -22.31 8.22
CA VAL A 210 1.23 -23.51 9.05
C VAL A 210 1.12 -23.08 10.51
N GLU A 211 0.24 -23.72 11.26
CA GLU A 211 0.08 -23.53 12.71
C GLU A 211 0.66 -24.76 13.41
N GLY A 212 1.71 -24.58 14.20
CA GLY A 212 2.39 -25.68 14.88
C GLY A 212 3.24 -26.55 13.93
N ASP A 213 3.16 -27.86 14.10
CA ASP A 213 3.99 -28.85 13.40
C ASP A 213 3.44 -29.17 11.99
N PRO A 214 4.25 -29.00 10.93
CA PRO A 214 3.84 -29.36 9.56
C PRO A 214 3.64 -30.87 9.35
N SER A 215 4.03 -31.75 10.28
CA SER A 215 3.76 -33.19 10.19
C SER A 215 2.27 -33.51 10.03
N SER A 216 1.40 -32.63 10.53
CA SER A 216 -0.05 -32.70 10.35
C SER A 216 -0.54 -32.61 8.89
N LEU A 217 0.34 -32.20 7.97
CA LEU A 217 0.06 -32.10 6.53
C LEU A 217 0.14 -33.46 5.81
N GLY A 218 0.63 -34.51 6.47
CA GLY A 218 0.76 -35.85 5.90
C GLY A 218 2.18 -36.18 5.39
N PRO A 219 2.34 -37.15 4.48
CA PRO A 219 3.64 -37.64 4.02
C PRO A 219 4.44 -36.59 3.22
N PRO A 220 5.72 -36.33 3.52
CA PRO A 220 6.58 -35.37 2.81
C PRO A 220 6.59 -35.49 1.27
N GLU A 221 6.49 -36.72 0.74
CA GLU A 221 6.47 -37.03 -0.69
C GLU A 221 5.25 -36.47 -1.44
N ASP A 222 4.19 -36.08 -0.74
CA ASP A 222 3.03 -35.41 -1.33
C ASP A 222 3.25 -33.90 -1.53
N TRP A 223 4.33 -33.34 -0.97
CA TRP A 223 4.53 -31.90 -0.84
C TRP A 223 5.81 -31.39 -1.52
N SER A 224 5.66 -30.36 -2.34
CA SER A 224 6.79 -29.56 -2.85
C SER A 224 7.05 -28.38 -1.92
N ALA A 225 8.32 -28.02 -1.73
CA ALA A 225 8.70 -26.83 -0.99
C ALA A 225 9.49 -25.87 -1.88
N GLU A 226 9.29 -24.58 -1.66
CA GLU A 226 10.03 -23.49 -2.30
C GLU A 226 10.29 -22.40 -1.26
N TRP A 227 11.28 -21.55 -1.50
CA TRP A 227 11.45 -20.35 -0.69
C TRP A 227 10.20 -19.48 -0.74
N LYS A 228 9.78 -18.98 0.42
CA LYS A 228 8.82 -17.91 0.50
C LYS A 228 9.55 -16.58 0.27
N TRP A 229 9.67 -16.22 -0.99
CA TRP A 229 10.31 -14.98 -1.40
C TRP A 229 9.63 -13.73 -0.84
N ASP A 230 10.44 -12.68 -0.70
CA ASP A 230 10.04 -11.39 -0.15
C ASP A 230 9.97 -10.34 -1.27
N GLY A 231 8.85 -10.33 -2.00
CA GLY A 231 8.66 -9.49 -3.17
C GLY A 231 7.23 -9.04 -3.37
N ILE A 232 6.87 -8.88 -4.64
CA ILE A 232 5.48 -8.65 -5.05
C ILE A 232 5.03 -9.84 -5.86
N ARG A 233 4.10 -10.62 -5.32
CA ARG A 233 3.39 -11.62 -6.11
C ARG A 233 2.74 -11.00 -7.35
N GLY A 234 3.11 -11.50 -8.51
CA GLY A 234 2.67 -11.01 -9.81
C GLY A 234 2.27 -12.14 -10.76
N GLN A 235 1.20 -11.91 -11.54
CA GLN A 235 0.92 -12.71 -12.73
C GLN A 235 1.44 -11.98 -13.97
N ILE A 236 2.25 -12.64 -14.78
CA ILE A 236 2.64 -12.16 -16.13
C ILE A 236 1.76 -12.87 -17.15
N ILE A 237 1.05 -12.10 -17.96
CA ILE A 237 0.10 -12.58 -18.97
C ILE A 237 0.60 -12.16 -20.34
N LEU A 238 0.74 -13.12 -21.25
CA LEU A 238 1.14 -12.90 -22.63
C LEU A 238 0.05 -13.41 -23.58
N ARG A 239 -0.74 -12.50 -24.16
CA ARG A 239 -1.87 -12.79 -25.06
C ARG A 239 -1.99 -11.70 -26.12
N GLY A 240 -2.39 -12.05 -27.35
CA GLY A 240 -2.62 -11.09 -28.44
C GLY A 240 -1.42 -10.19 -28.75
N GLY A 241 -0.20 -10.75 -28.69
CA GLY A 241 1.05 -9.99 -28.87
C GLY A 241 1.37 -8.96 -27.76
N SER A 242 0.56 -8.89 -26.71
CA SER A 242 0.69 -7.94 -25.60
C SER A 242 1.17 -8.62 -24.32
N HIS A 243 1.71 -7.84 -23.39
CA HIS A 243 2.10 -8.30 -22.06
C HIS A 243 1.39 -7.51 -20.97
N PHE A 244 1.01 -8.19 -19.90
CA PHE A 244 0.37 -7.58 -18.74
C PHE A 244 0.96 -8.13 -17.46
N VAL A 245 1.06 -7.26 -16.44
CA VAL A 245 1.57 -7.64 -15.12
C VAL A 245 0.51 -7.27 -14.09
N TRP A 246 -0.04 -8.26 -13.39
CA TRP A 246 -1.01 -8.04 -12.32
C TRP A 246 -0.42 -8.34 -10.97
N SER A 247 -0.55 -7.43 -10.02
CA SER A 247 -0.25 -7.73 -8.63
C SER A 247 -1.38 -8.54 -8.00
N ARG A 248 -1.06 -9.28 -6.93
CA ARG A 248 -2.05 -9.95 -6.06
C ARG A 248 -3.16 -9.00 -5.56
N GLY A 249 -2.89 -7.70 -5.47
CA GLY A 249 -3.88 -6.69 -5.10
C GLY A 249 -5.02 -6.52 -6.09
N GLU A 250 -5.02 -7.27 -7.21
CA GLU A 250 -5.86 -7.07 -8.39
C GLU A 250 -5.63 -5.67 -8.98
N GLU A 251 -4.36 -5.24 -8.97
CA GLU A 251 -3.92 -4.02 -9.61
C GLU A 251 -3.06 -4.39 -10.82
N LEU A 252 -3.43 -3.85 -11.98
CA LEU A 252 -2.64 -3.93 -13.20
C LEU A 252 -1.46 -2.95 -13.08
N ILE A 253 -0.25 -3.49 -13.08
CA ILE A 253 1.02 -2.80 -12.74
C ILE A 253 2.04 -2.85 -13.88
N THR A 254 1.62 -3.18 -15.10
CA THR A 254 2.48 -3.31 -16.30
C THR A 254 3.44 -2.13 -16.47
N ASP A 255 2.94 -0.90 -16.40
CA ASP A 255 3.74 0.33 -16.57
C ASP A 255 4.88 0.49 -15.54
N ARG A 256 4.79 -0.22 -14.40
CA ARG A 256 5.82 -0.21 -13.36
C ARG A 256 6.96 -1.18 -13.64
N PHE A 257 6.78 -2.13 -14.57
CA PHE A 257 7.69 -3.25 -14.83
C PHE A 257 7.97 -3.47 -16.34
N PRO A 258 8.49 -2.44 -17.05
CA PRO A 258 8.64 -2.49 -18.51
C PRO A 258 9.64 -3.55 -19.00
N GLU A 259 10.57 -3.99 -18.16
CA GLU A 259 11.52 -5.08 -18.49
C GLU A 259 10.82 -6.38 -18.90
N PHE A 260 9.63 -6.68 -18.37
CA PHE A 260 8.90 -7.90 -18.72
C PHE A 260 8.32 -7.88 -20.13
N ALA A 261 8.28 -6.72 -20.80
CA ALA A 261 7.86 -6.62 -22.19
C ALA A 261 8.71 -7.49 -23.13
N THR A 262 9.98 -7.75 -22.78
CA THR A 262 10.86 -8.60 -23.59
C THR A 262 10.43 -10.07 -23.59
N LEU A 263 9.67 -10.53 -22.60
CA LEU A 263 9.27 -11.93 -22.47
C LEU A 263 8.34 -12.39 -23.61
N SER A 264 7.56 -11.48 -24.19
CA SER A 264 6.66 -11.78 -25.33
C SER A 264 7.40 -12.23 -26.59
N LYS A 265 8.71 -11.98 -26.68
CA LYS A 265 9.56 -12.41 -27.79
C LYS A 265 10.05 -13.86 -27.65
N PHE A 266 10.04 -14.40 -26.44
CA PHE A 266 10.64 -15.69 -26.11
C PHE A 266 9.63 -16.72 -25.62
N LEU A 267 8.54 -16.27 -25.03
CA LEU A 267 7.45 -17.12 -24.56
C LEU A 267 6.33 -17.15 -25.60
N PRO A 268 5.68 -18.31 -25.83
CA PRO A 268 4.58 -18.39 -26.77
C PRO A 268 3.37 -17.60 -26.30
N GLU A 269 2.54 -17.19 -27.25
CA GLU A 269 1.25 -16.58 -26.97
C GLU A 269 0.34 -17.52 -26.15
N GLY A 270 -0.46 -16.93 -25.28
CA GLY A 270 -1.30 -17.66 -24.35
C GLY A 270 -0.50 -18.31 -23.24
N THR A 271 0.42 -17.53 -22.65
CA THR A 271 1.23 -17.93 -21.49
C THR A 271 0.85 -17.06 -20.29
N VAL A 272 0.48 -17.69 -19.18
CA VAL A 272 0.27 -16.99 -17.90
C VAL A 272 1.13 -17.60 -16.81
N LEU A 273 2.04 -16.81 -16.27
CA LEU A 273 2.95 -17.20 -15.18
C LEU A 273 2.45 -16.60 -13.87
N ASP A 274 2.55 -17.35 -12.77
CA ASP A 274 2.41 -16.83 -11.41
C ASP A 274 3.77 -16.93 -10.70
N GLY A 275 4.20 -15.84 -10.09
CA GLY A 275 5.53 -15.74 -9.52
C GLY A 275 5.67 -14.59 -8.53
N GLU A 276 6.88 -14.47 -7.98
CA GLU A 276 7.26 -13.34 -7.14
C GLU A 276 8.16 -12.39 -7.93
N ILE A 277 7.79 -11.11 -8.02
CA ILE A 277 8.65 -10.06 -8.57
C ILE A 277 9.62 -9.62 -7.48
N LEU A 278 10.91 -9.77 -7.74
CA LEU A 278 11.99 -9.48 -6.81
C LEU A 278 12.90 -8.40 -7.37
N ALA A 279 13.36 -7.48 -6.53
CA ALA A 279 14.53 -6.69 -6.88
C ALA A 279 15.75 -7.63 -6.92
N TRP A 280 16.60 -7.53 -7.94
CA TRP A 280 17.56 -8.58 -8.26
C TRP A 280 18.87 -8.03 -8.77
N LYS A 281 19.99 -8.46 -8.19
CA LYS A 281 21.32 -8.08 -8.65
C LYS A 281 22.34 -9.15 -8.26
N ASP A 282 23.35 -9.34 -9.10
CA ASP A 282 24.49 -10.24 -8.81
C ASP A 282 24.04 -11.67 -8.43
N GLU A 283 23.03 -12.18 -9.16
CA GLU A 283 22.40 -13.50 -8.92
C GLU A 283 21.78 -13.71 -7.52
N ALA A 284 21.41 -12.62 -6.84
CA ALA A 284 20.72 -12.66 -5.56
C ALA A 284 19.53 -11.69 -5.47
N PRO A 285 18.52 -12.00 -4.64
CA PRO A 285 17.45 -11.06 -4.34
C PRO A 285 18.00 -9.90 -3.51
N LEU A 286 17.62 -8.68 -3.89
CA LEU A 286 17.83 -7.49 -3.09
C LEU A 286 16.70 -7.35 -2.05
N PRO A 287 16.94 -6.63 -0.93
CA PRO A 287 15.91 -6.40 0.07
C PRO A 287 14.67 -5.68 -0.52
N PHE A 288 13.48 -6.04 -0.03
CA PHE A 288 12.20 -5.51 -0.51
C PHE A 288 12.10 -3.97 -0.51
N ASN A 289 12.82 -3.28 0.37
CA ASN A 289 12.85 -1.81 0.41
C ASN A 289 13.37 -1.19 -0.91
N VAL A 290 14.26 -1.89 -1.63
CA VAL A 290 14.73 -1.49 -2.96
C VAL A 290 13.55 -1.53 -3.94
N LEU A 291 12.78 -2.61 -3.91
CA LEU A 291 11.59 -2.79 -4.74
C LEU A 291 10.50 -1.74 -4.42
N GLN A 292 10.31 -1.38 -3.14
CA GLN A 292 9.35 -0.36 -2.71
C GLN A 292 9.58 1.00 -3.39
N THR A 293 10.82 1.32 -3.79
CA THR A 293 11.11 2.56 -4.52
C THR A 293 10.41 2.64 -5.88
N ARG A 294 9.97 1.51 -6.45
CA ARG A 294 9.22 1.40 -7.71
C ARG A 294 7.71 1.41 -7.50
N ILE A 295 7.21 0.65 -6.52
CA ILE A 295 5.77 0.34 -6.36
C ILE A 295 4.91 1.60 -6.30
N GLY A 296 5.35 2.61 -5.54
CA GLY A 296 4.59 3.85 -5.34
C GLY A 296 4.64 4.82 -6.53
N ARG A 297 5.37 4.50 -7.60
CA ARG A 297 5.55 5.40 -8.75
C ARG A 297 4.64 4.98 -9.90
N LYS A 298 3.98 5.97 -10.49
CA LYS A 298 3.20 5.80 -11.72
C LYS A 298 4.07 5.71 -12.97
N THR A 299 5.21 6.41 -12.95
CA THR A 299 6.18 6.41 -14.04
C THR A 299 7.55 6.13 -13.45
N VAL A 300 8.24 5.14 -14.00
CA VAL A 300 9.54 4.70 -13.49
C VAL A 300 10.63 5.20 -14.45
N SER A 301 11.41 6.19 -14.00
CA SER A 301 12.52 6.73 -14.81
C SER A 301 13.63 5.69 -14.98
N LYS A 302 14.44 5.80 -16.04
CA LYS A 302 15.62 4.95 -16.30
C LYS A 302 16.55 4.82 -15.07
N ALA A 303 16.77 5.91 -14.33
CA ALA A 303 17.59 5.91 -13.12
C ALA A 303 17.01 5.03 -11.98
N VAL A 304 15.69 4.90 -11.90
CA VAL A 304 15.02 4.04 -10.91
C VAL A 304 15.11 2.58 -11.34
N LEU A 305 14.87 2.30 -12.63
CA LEU A 305 15.03 0.95 -13.19
C LEU A 305 16.45 0.40 -12.95
N ALA A 306 17.47 1.24 -13.16
CA ALA A 306 18.86 0.85 -12.92
C ALA A 306 19.21 0.63 -11.43
N LYS A 307 18.53 1.34 -10.51
CA LYS A 307 18.73 1.18 -9.05
C LYS A 307 17.97 0.00 -8.47
N ALA A 308 16.85 -0.36 -9.08
CA ALA A 308 15.99 -1.47 -8.66
C ALA A 308 15.67 -2.37 -9.88
N PRO A 309 16.69 -3.02 -10.47
CA PRO A 309 16.47 -4.07 -11.46
C PRO A 309 15.62 -5.18 -10.83
N VAL A 310 14.77 -5.82 -11.61
CA VAL A 310 13.88 -6.88 -11.12
C VAL A 310 13.83 -8.07 -12.04
N ILE A 311 13.34 -9.15 -11.47
CA ILE A 311 13.10 -10.42 -12.12
C ILE A 311 11.78 -11.00 -11.64
N LEU A 312 11.13 -11.82 -12.45
CA LEU A 312 10.08 -12.72 -11.96
C LEU A 312 10.70 -14.06 -11.59
N TYR A 313 10.55 -14.47 -10.33
CA TYR A 313 10.71 -15.85 -9.90
C TYR A 313 9.38 -16.58 -10.09
N ALA A 314 9.21 -17.23 -11.25
CA ALA A 314 8.02 -17.98 -11.59
C ALA A 314 7.97 -19.30 -10.81
N TYR A 315 6.83 -19.59 -10.20
CA TYR A 315 6.60 -20.81 -9.44
C TYR A 315 5.37 -21.61 -9.89
N ASP A 316 4.57 -21.08 -10.82
CA ASP A 316 3.45 -21.80 -11.44
C ASP A 316 3.19 -21.31 -12.87
N LEU A 317 2.60 -22.18 -13.68
CA LEU A 317 2.16 -21.93 -15.05
C LEU A 317 0.65 -22.18 -15.12
N LEU A 318 -0.11 -21.13 -15.38
CA LEU A 318 -1.58 -21.16 -15.33
C LEU A 318 -2.21 -21.37 -16.70
N GLU A 319 -1.57 -20.85 -17.73
CA GLU A 319 -1.98 -21.00 -19.13
C GLU A 319 -0.77 -21.31 -19.99
N TRP A 320 -0.95 -22.22 -20.94
CA TRP A 320 0.10 -22.64 -21.85
C TRP A 320 -0.46 -22.79 -23.26
N GLN A 321 0.10 -22.04 -24.22
CA GLN A 321 -0.33 -22.04 -25.62
C GLN A 321 -1.84 -21.81 -25.78
N GLY A 322 -2.38 -20.87 -25.02
CA GLY A 322 -3.80 -20.46 -25.06
C GLY A 322 -4.75 -21.39 -24.31
N LYS A 323 -4.23 -22.39 -23.59
CA LYS A 323 -5.05 -23.34 -22.80
C LYS A 323 -4.88 -23.07 -21.31
N ASP A 324 -5.98 -22.82 -20.62
CA ASP A 324 -6.02 -22.80 -19.14
C ASP A 324 -5.70 -24.21 -18.62
N ILE A 325 -4.61 -24.33 -17.85
CA ILE A 325 -4.14 -25.60 -17.29
C ILE A 325 -4.27 -25.67 -15.76
N ARG A 326 -4.97 -24.72 -15.14
CA ARG A 326 -5.13 -24.64 -13.67
C ARG A 326 -5.79 -25.87 -13.06
N ASP A 327 -6.61 -26.58 -13.83
CA ASP A 327 -7.24 -27.84 -13.41
C ASP A 327 -6.28 -29.04 -13.35
N ARG A 328 -5.08 -28.93 -13.92
CA ARG A 328 -4.06 -29.98 -13.83
C ARG A 328 -3.38 -29.98 -12.46
N PRO A 329 -2.87 -31.12 -11.98
CA PRO A 329 -2.03 -31.20 -10.77
C PRO A 329 -0.84 -30.24 -10.78
N PHE A 330 -0.47 -29.69 -9.62
CA PHE A 330 0.67 -28.76 -9.47
C PHE A 330 1.96 -29.34 -10.05
N LYS A 331 2.25 -30.62 -9.82
CA LYS A 331 3.44 -31.29 -10.38
C LYS A 331 3.52 -31.21 -11.91
N GLU A 332 2.39 -31.28 -12.61
CA GLU A 332 2.36 -31.24 -14.08
C GLU A 332 2.56 -29.82 -14.59
N ARG A 333 1.87 -28.84 -13.98
CA ARG A 333 2.06 -27.42 -14.30
C ARG A 333 3.51 -26.99 -14.04
N ARG A 334 4.08 -27.49 -12.94
CA ARG A 334 5.47 -27.24 -12.55
C ARG A 334 6.46 -27.85 -13.53
N GLN A 335 6.28 -29.10 -13.95
CA GLN A 335 7.14 -29.74 -14.95
C GLN A 335 7.12 -28.99 -16.29
N LEU A 336 5.95 -28.51 -16.72
CA LEU A 336 5.81 -27.68 -17.92
C LEU A 336 6.56 -26.35 -17.77
N LEU A 337 6.42 -25.69 -16.61
CA LEU A 337 7.16 -24.45 -16.30
C LEU A 337 8.69 -24.68 -16.34
N GLU A 338 9.17 -25.77 -15.75
CA GLU A 338 10.59 -26.13 -15.74
C GLU A 338 11.12 -26.34 -17.16
N THR A 339 10.37 -27.08 -17.98
CA THR A 339 10.73 -27.35 -19.37
C THR A 339 10.77 -26.08 -20.20
N LEU A 340 9.77 -25.21 -20.02
CA LEU A 340 9.67 -23.91 -20.67
C LEU A 340 10.90 -23.06 -20.33
N LEU A 341 11.18 -22.85 -19.05
CA LEU A 341 12.23 -21.95 -18.60
C LEU A 341 13.64 -22.47 -18.88
N TYR A 342 13.86 -23.79 -18.91
CA TYR A 342 15.16 -24.39 -19.26
C TYR A 342 15.62 -24.02 -20.67
N SER A 343 14.69 -23.77 -21.59
CA SER A 343 15.00 -23.42 -22.98
C SER A 343 15.29 -21.93 -23.21
N LEU A 344 15.10 -21.08 -22.19
CA LEU A 344 15.17 -19.64 -22.32
C LEU A 344 16.57 -19.08 -22.03
N PRO A 345 16.95 -17.94 -22.64
CA PRO A 345 18.17 -17.24 -22.30
C PRO A 345 18.21 -16.80 -20.83
N ASN A 346 19.38 -16.95 -20.20
CA ASN A 346 19.59 -16.57 -18.80
C ASN A 346 19.59 -15.05 -18.57
N ASP A 347 19.69 -14.21 -19.59
CA ASP A 347 19.65 -12.74 -19.43
C ASP A 347 18.23 -12.18 -19.34
N LEU A 348 17.20 -13.00 -19.55
CA LEU A 348 15.81 -12.57 -19.38
C LEU A 348 15.48 -12.24 -17.91
N PRO A 349 14.55 -11.28 -17.66
CA PRO A 349 14.03 -10.98 -16.34
C PRO A 349 13.02 -12.05 -15.88
N LEU A 350 13.36 -13.33 -16.05
CA LEU A 350 12.57 -14.48 -15.66
C LEU A 350 13.49 -15.59 -15.14
N ARG A 351 13.14 -16.15 -13.98
CA ARG A 351 13.78 -17.32 -13.39
C ARG A 351 12.74 -18.28 -12.86
N LEU A 352 13.18 -19.52 -12.74
CA LEU A 352 12.42 -20.57 -12.08
C LEU A 352 12.65 -20.45 -10.57
N SER A 353 11.59 -20.34 -9.77
CA SER A 353 11.70 -20.49 -8.32
C SER A 353 12.22 -21.90 -8.00
N PRO A 354 13.31 -22.06 -7.24
CA PRO A 354 13.92 -23.35 -6.98
C PRO A 354 13.05 -24.22 -6.07
N SER A 355 12.87 -25.48 -6.47
CA SER A 355 12.28 -26.51 -5.62
C SER A 355 13.31 -26.97 -4.59
N LEU A 356 12.91 -27.05 -3.33
CA LEU A 356 13.74 -27.51 -2.22
C LEU A 356 13.50 -29.00 -2.01
N GLY A 357 14.56 -29.81 -2.11
CA GLY A 357 14.50 -31.23 -1.82
C GLY A 357 14.50 -31.49 -0.32
N PHE A 358 13.62 -32.36 0.15
CA PHE A 358 13.54 -32.81 1.55
C PHE A 358 12.90 -34.20 1.61
N GLU A 359 13.35 -35.02 2.56
CA GLU A 359 12.84 -36.38 2.79
C GLU A 359 11.96 -36.47 4.05
N SER A 360 12.05 -35.46 4.93
CA SER A 360 11.29 -35.41 6.18
C SER A 360 10.92 -33.97 6.55
N TRP A 361 9.90 -33.82 7.40
CA TRP A 361 9.50 -32.51 7.94
C TRP A 361 10.59 -31.86 8.79
N THR A 362 11.41 -32.66 9.48
CA THR A 362 12.58 -32.18 10.22
C THR A 362 13.63 -31.61 9.28
N ALA A 363 13.98 -32.32 8.21
CA ALA A 363 14.92 -31.80 7.22
C ALA A 363 14.39 -30.49 6.57
N LEU A 364 13.09 -30.40 6.34
CA LEU A 364 12.47 -29.17 5.84
C LEU A 364 12.50 -28.03 6.88
N ALA A 365 12.40 -28.35 8.18
CA ALA A 365 12.55 -27.38 9.26
C ALA A 365 13.97 -26.79 9.30
N ASP A 366 14.99 -27.63 9.09
CA ASP A 366 16.39 -27.21 9.02
C ASP A 366 16.60 -26.29 7.82
N ILE A 367 16.06 -26.63 6.65
CA ILE A 367 16.06 -25.75 5.46
C ILE A 367 15.34 -24.44 5.76
N ARG A 368 14.16 -24.48 6.40
CA ARG A 368 13.43 -23.26 6.76
C ARG A 368 14.27 -22.33 7.64
N SER A 369 15.06 -22.87 8.56
CA SER A 369 15.89 -22.09 9.48
C SER A 369 16.92 -21.21 8.75
N THR A 370 17.34 -21.60 7.54
CA THR A 370 18.29 -20.84 6.72
C THR A 370 17.64 -19.79 5.82
N ALA A 371 16.31 -19.61 5.84
CA ALA A 371 15.60 -18.73 4.92
C ALA A 371 16.13 -17.29 4.89
N ARG A 372 16.58 -16.75 6.04
CA ARG A 372 17.18 -15.40 6.10
C ARG A 372 18.45 -15.28 5.25
N ALA A 373 19.29 -16.31 5.22
CA ALA A 373 20.51 -16.34 4.42
C ALA A 373 20.22 -16.35 2.90
N HIS A 374 18.99 -16.72 2.52
CA HIS A 374 18.49 -16.67 1.14
C HIS A 374 17.60 -15.45 0.88
N HIS A 375 17.53 -14.49 1.80
CA HIS A 375 16.61 -13.34 1.74
C HIS A 375 15.13 -13.73 1.53
N ALA A 376 14.74 -14.86 2.11
CA ALA A 376 13.37 -15.38 2.10
C ALA A 376 12.71 -15.24 3.48
N GLU A 377 11.38 -15.14 3.51
CA GLU A 377 10.58 -15.03 4.75
C GLU A 377 10.33 -16.37 5.44
N GLY A 378 10.75 -17.48 4.82
CA GLY A 378 10.44 -18.86 5.22
C GLY A 378 10.20 -19.72 3.98
N LEU A 379 9.24 -20.65 4.07
CA LEU A 379 8.93 -21.60 2.99
C LEU A 379 7.48 -21.51 2.51
N MET A 380 7.27 -21.80 1.23
CA MET A 380 5.99 -22.16 0.64
C MET A 380 5.94 -23.68 0.50
N ILE A 381 4.89 -24.32 1.00
CA ILE A 381 4.67 -25.77 0.92
C ILE A 381 3.40 -26.01 0.09
N LYS A 382 3.52 -26.78 -0.99
CA LYS A 382 2.47 -26.96 -2.01
C LYS A 382 2.19 -28.43 -2.25
N ASN A 383 0.93 -28.84 -2.16
CA ASN A 383 0.53 -30.21 -2.45
C ASN A 383 0.74 -30.49 -3.95
N ARG A 384 1.52 -31.53 -4.28
CA ARG A 384 1.91 -31.90 -5.64
C ARG A 384 0.71 -32.26 -6.53
N GLN A 385 -0.37 -32.76 -5.94
CA GLN A 385 -1.59 -33.18 -6.64
C GLN A 385 -2.67 -32.08 -6.68
N SER A 386 -2.43 -30.93 -6.05
CA SER A 386 -3.42 -29.85 -6.00
C SER A 386 -3.60 -29.16 -7.36
N ARG A 387 -4.86 -28.86 -7.69
CA ARG A 387 -5.21 -27.89 -8.74
C ARG A 387 -4.85 -26.48 -8.28
N TYR A 388 -4.78 -25.54 -9.21
CA TYR A 388 -4.68 -24.13 -8.88
C TYR A 388 -6.08 -23.59 -8.54
N GLU A 389 -6.36 -23.36 -7.25
CA GLU A 389 -7.68 -22.92 -6.81
C GLU A 389 -7.80 -21.40 -6.69
N VAL A 390 -9.01 -20.92 -6.43
CA VAL A 390 -9.29 -19.48 -6.30
C VAL A 390 -9.42 -19.07 -4.85
N GLY A 391 -8.70 -18.02 -4.47
CA GLY A 391 -8.78 -17.44 -3.13
C GLY A 391 -8.10 -18.31 -2.08
N ARG A 392 -8.54 -18.20 -0.83
CA ARG A 392 -7.93 -18.93 0.28
C ARG A 392 -8.69 -20.23 0.53
N LYS A 393 -8.16 -21.34 0.03
CA LYS A 393 -8.66 -22.69 0.27
C LYS A 393 -7.66 -23.47 1.11
N LYS A 394 -8.17 -24.17 2.13
CA LYS A 394 -7.33 -24.91 3.07
C LYS A 394 -6.91 -26.24 2.46
N GLY A 395 -5.66 -26.65 2.67
CA GLY A 395 -5.18 -28.00 2.37
C GLY A 395 -4.24 -28.14 1.16
N ALA A 396 -4.05 -27.10 0.36
CA ALA A 396 -3.23 -27.19 -0.86
C ALA A 396 -1.94 -26.38 -0.77
N TRP A 397 -2.01 -25.10 -0.41
CA TRP A 397 -0.84 -24.22 -0.31
C TRP A 397 -0.70 -23.68 1.12
N TRP A 398 0.51 -23.77 1.65
CA TRP A 398 0.86 -23.32 3.00
C TRP A 398 2.08 -22.41 2.97
N LYS A 399 2.10 -21.44 3.87
CA LYS A 399 3.26 -20.58 4.15
C LYS A 399 3.77 -20.92 5.54
N TRP A 400 5.02 -21.32 5.63
CA TRP A 400 5.70 -21.64 6.87
C TRP A 400 6.80 -20.60 7.09
N LYS A 401 6.40 -19.47 7.68
CA LYS A 401 7.29 -18.33 7.93
C LYS A 401 8.29 -18.66 9.04
N LEU A 402 9.39 -17.92 9.07
CA LEU A 402 10.22 -17.82 10.27
C LEU A 402 9.48 -17.09 11.38
N ASP A 403 9.88 -17.39 12.62
CA ASP A 403 9.45 -16.61 13.77
C ASP A 403 10.02 -15.20 13.68
N PRO A 404 9.23 -14.17 14.06
CA PRO A 404 9.73 -12.80 14.06
C PRO A 404 10.88 -12.67 15.07
N LEU A 405 11.79 -11.75 14.79
CA LEU A 405 12.75 -11.32 15.81
C LEU A 405 12.00 -10.46 16.83
N THR A 406 12.39 -10.53 18.09
CA THR A 406 11.75 -9.76 19.15
C THR A 406 12.78 -9.02 19.98
N ILE A 407 12.36 -7.87 20.52
CA ILE A 407 13.13 -7.11 21.49
C ILE A 407 12.20 -6.45 22.49
N ASP A 408 12.50 -6.57 23.78
CA ASP A 408 11.75 -5.88 24.82
C ASP A 408 12.26 -4.44 24.94
N ALA A 409 11.36 -3.47 24.81
CA ALA A 409 11.71 -2.06 24.72
C ALA A 409 10.80 -1.16 25.54
N VAL A 410 11.36 -0.04 26.01
CA VAL A 410 10.67 0.94 26.83
C VAL A 410 9.94 1.96 25.95
N MET A 411 8.67 2.21 26.23
CA MET A 411 7.91 3.27 25.58
C MET A 411 8.34 4.64 26.15
N ILE A 412 8.76 5.56 25.27
CA ILE A 412 9.25 6.89 25.66
C ILE A 412 8.46 8.06 25.04
N TYR A 413 7.77 7.82 23.93
CA TYR A 413 6.85 8.81 23.34
C TYR A 413 5.57 8.15 22.85
N ALA A 414 4.49 8.92 22.89
CA ALA A 414 3.19 8.58 22.33
C ALA A 414 2.68 9.73 21.46
N GLN A 415 2.20 9.42 20.26
CA GLN A 415 1.64 10.40 19.33
C GLN A 415 0.15 10.11 19.09
N ALA A 416 -0.64 11.19 19.08
CA ALA A 416 -2.06 11.10 18.79
C ALA A 416 -2.31 10.54 17.37
N GLY A 417 -3.34 9.72 17.23
CA GLY A 417 -3.82 9.26 15.94
C GLY A 417 -4.37 10.41 15.09
N HIS A 418 -4.75 10.12 13.86
CA HIS A 418 -5.35 11.11 12.95
C HIS A 418 -6.77 10.71 12.58
N GLY A 419 -7.60 11.68 12.18
CA GLY A 419 -8.99 11.46 11.77
C GLY A 419 -9.80 10.78 12.89
N ARG A 420 -10.44 9.64 12.58
CA ARG A 420 -11.31 8.92 13.52
C ARG A 420 -10.62 8.45 14.81
N ARG A 421 -9.29 8.36 14.83
CA ARG A 421 -8.50 8.00 16.02
C ARG A 421 -7.78 9.19 16.66
N ALA A 422 -8.16 10.43 16.32
CA ALA A 422 -7.55 11.64 16.89
C ALA A 422 -7.58 11.69 18.42
N ASN A 423 -8.58 11.06 19.05
CA ASN A 423 -8.71 11.00 20.50
C ASN A 423 -7.85 9.91 21.18
N LEU A 424 -7.17 9.06 20.43
CA LEU A 424 -6.32 7.97 20.95
C LEU A 424 -4.85 8.25 20.68
N TYR A 425 -3.98 7.73 21.53
CA TYR A 425 -2.56 7.57 21.18
C TYR A 425 -2.39 6.23 20.48
N THR A 426 -1.95 6.25 19.23
CA THR A 426 -1.85 5.04 18.39
C THR A 426 -0.43 4.75 17.94
N ASP A 427 0.49 5.68 18.16
CA ASP A 427 1.79 5.73 17.55
C ASP A 427 2.84 5.89 18.65
N PHE A 428 3.56 4.82 18.97
CA PHE A 428 4.48 4.79 20.10
C PHE A 428 5.93 4.68 19.65
N THR A 429 6.81 5.44 20.31
CA THR A 429 8.26 5.35 20.10
C THR A 429 8.88 4.55 21.21
N PHE A 430 9.71 3.57 20.82
CA PHE A 430 10.36 2.62 21.70
C PHE A 430 11.87 2.85 21.72
N ALA A 431 12.44 2.64 22.91
CA ALA A 431 13.85 2.79 23.18
C ALA A 431 14.43 1.58 23.91
N VAL A 432 15.72 1.36 23.73
CA VAL A 432 16.55 0.40 24.46
C VAL A 432 17.58 1.15 25.30
N TRP A 433 18.16 0.48 26.29
CA TRP A 433 19.18 1.07 27.16
C TRP A 433 20.55 1.18 26.48
N GLN A 434 21.21 2.32 26.64
CA GLN A 434 22.63 2.51 26.39
C GLN A 434 23.25 3.13 27.64
N GLY A 435 23.83 2.30 28.51
CA GLY A 435 24.20 2.74 29.85
C GLY A 435 22.96 3.21 30.61
N ASN A 436 22.93 4.48 31.01
CA ASN A 436 21.81 5.08 31.74
C ASN A 436 20.81 5.81 30.82
N ASP A 437 21.06 5.87 29.52
CA ASP A 437 20.22 6.59 28.57
C ASP A 437 19.31 5.64 27.79
N LEU A 438 18.11 6.11 27.46
CA LEU A 438 17.19 5.42 26.56
C LEU A 438 17.37 5.95 25.13
N VAL A 439 17.77 5.06 24.22
CA VAL A 439 18.02 5.39 22.82
C VAL A 439 16.84 4.94 21.96
N PRO A 440 16.11 5.86 21.31
CA PRO A 440 15.00 5.51 20.42
C PRO A 440 15.49 4.70 19.22
N PHE A 441 14.81 3.61 18.89
CA PHE A 441 15.15 2.76 17.73
C PHE A 441 13.95 2.38 16.86
N ALA A 442 12.73 2.43 17.38
CA ALA A 442 11.55 1.99 16.64
C ALA A 442 10.31 2.84 16.94
N LYS A 443 9.42 2.90 15.95
CA LYS A 443 8.05 3.37 16.12
C LYS A 443 7.10 2.25 15.73
N ALA A 444 6.13 1.93 16.57
CA ALA A 444 5.09 0.94 16.26
C ALA A 444 3.69 1.52 16.48
N TYR A 445 2.76 1.08 15.64
CA TYR A 445 1.38 1.59 15.60
C TYR A 445 0.31 0.49 15.58
N SER A 446 0.73 -0.76 15.69
CA SER A 446 -0.16 -1.92 15.64
C SER A 446 0.29 -3.01 16.60
N GLY A 447 -0.63 -3.92 16.93
CA GLY A 447 -0.37 -5.09 17.77
C GLY A 447 -1.10 -5.09 19.12
N LEU A 448 -1.66 -3.95 19.52
CA LEU A 448 -2.56 -3.85 20.68
C LEU A 448 -4.02 -4.04 20.28
N SER A 449 -4.81 -4.59 21.19
CA SER A 449 -6.27 -4.61 21.12
C SER A 449 -6.87 -3.21 21.36
N ASP A 450 -8.13 -3.01 20.95
CA ASP A 450 -8.84 -1.74 21.20
C ASP A 450 -9.00 -1.43 22.71
N ALA A 451 -9.01 -2.47 23.57
CA ALA A 451 -8.99 -2.30 25.02
C ALA A 451 -7.64 -1.74 25.48
N GLU A 452 -6.53 -2.36 25.05
CA GLU A 452 -5.18 -1.91 25.41
C GLU A 452 -4.87 -0.50 24.89
N PHE A 453 -5.32 -0.14 23.67
CA PHE A 453 -5.17 1.23 23.16
C PHE A 453 -5.88 2.27 24.04
N ARG A 454 -7.05 1.93 24.62
CA ARG A 454 -7.76 2.82 25.54
C ARG A 454 -7.00 2.96 26.87
N ASP A 455 -6.53 1.84 27.41
CA ASP A 455 -5.78 1.81 28.67
C ASP A 455 -4.49 2.64 28.58
N ILE A 456 -3.67 2.39 27.56
CA ILE A 456 -2.41 3.14 27.37
C ILE A 456 -2.69 4.62 27.06
N THR A 457 -3.76 4.93 26.32
CA THR A 457 -4.17 6.32 26.07
C THR A 457 -4.49 7.05 27.37
N ALA A 458 -5.25 6.41 28.27
CA ALA A 458 -5.58 6.98 29.57
C ALA A 458 -4.33 7.21 30.43
N TRP A 459 -3.38 6.26 30.40
CA TRP A 459 -2.11 6.39 31.11
C TRP A 459 -1.24 7.52 30.53
N VAL A 460 -1.10 7.64 29.20
CA VAL A 460 -0.30 8.69 28.54
C VAL A 460 -0.80 10.09 28.94
N ARG A 461 -2.13 10.27 29.01
CA ARG A 461 -2.73 11.56 29.41
C ARG A 461 -2.34 11.97 30.84
N LYS A 462 -2.18 11.00 31.74
CA LYS A 462 -1.82 11.23 33.15
C LYS A 462 -0.31 11.34 33.38
N ASN A 463 0.51 10.74 32.50
CA ASN A 463 1.96 10.59 32.67
C ASN A 463 2.76 11.30 31.58
N THR A 464 2.22 12.39 31.03
CA THR A 464 2.95 13.25 30.08
C THR A 464 3.93 14.15 30.82
N LEU A 465 5.21 14.07 30.48
CA LEU A 465 6.26 14.95 30.97
C LEU A 465 6.39 16.23 30.13
N GLN A 466 6.37 16.09 28.80
CA GLN A 466 6.52 17.19 27.85
C GLN A 466 5.60 17.02 26.64
N ARG A 467 5.25 18.14 25.99
CA ARG A 467 4.35 18.18 24.82
C ARG A 467 5.06 18.81 23.63
N PHE A 468 5.01 18.13 22.49
CA PHE A 468 5.56 18.59 21.21
C PHE A 468 4.50 18.42 20.12
N GLY A 469 3.62 19.41 19.97
CA GLY A 469 2.46 19.31 19.07
C GLY A 469 1.59 18.09 19.41
N PRO A 470 1.42 17.10 18.51
CA PRO A 470 0.64 15.88 18.77
C PRO A 470 1.42 14.81 19.56
N VAL A 471 2.70 15.02 19.83
CA VAL A 471 3.58 14.06 20.51
C VAL A 471 3.63 14.37 22.01
N ARG A 472 3.61 13.32 22.83
CA ARG A 472 3.79 13.35 24.27
C ARG A 472 5.05 12.60 24.62
N GLN A 473 5.97 13.25 25.32
CA GLN A 473 7.00 12.55 26.07
C GLN A 473 6.37 12.04 27.35
N VAL A 474 6.63 10.79 27.70
CA VAL A 474 6.03 10.14 28.87
C VAL A 474 7.11 9.59 29.78
N THR A 475 6.74 9.34 31.03
CA THR A 475 7.60 8.64 31.98
C THR A 475 7.99 7.26 31.41
N PRO A 476 9.28 6.89 31.33
CA PRO A 476 9.68 5.57 30.85
C PRO A 476 9.28 4.47 31.85
N GLU A 477 8.08 3.91 31.67
CA GLU A 477 7.47 2.95 32.61
C GLU A 477 7.05 1.65 31.93
N HIS A 478 6.45 1.72 30.74
CA HIS A 478 5.88 0.55 30.08
C HIS A 478 6.89 -0.12 29.15
N VAL A 479 7.02 -1.43 29.30
CA VAL A 479 7.81 -2.30 28.42
C VAL A 479 6.91 -3.05 27.47
N PHE A 480 7.34 -3.14 26.21
CA PHE A 480 6.66 -3.88 25.17
C PHE A 480 7.64 -4.80 24.46
N GLU A 481 7.18 -6.01 24.18
CA GLU A 481 7.87 -6.92 23.27
C GLU A 481 7.58 -6.45 21.86
N ILE A 482 8.61 -5.97 21.15
CA ILE A 482 8.52 -5.47 19.79
C ILE A 482 8.96 -6.57 18.84
N ALA A 483 8.01 -7.10 18.07
CA ALA A 483 8.29 -8.06 17.01
C ALA A 483 8.57 -7.35 15.68
N PHE A 484 9.54 -7.83 14.93
CA PHE A 484 9.93 -7.28 13.63
C PHE A 484 10.41 -8.38 12.67
N GLU A 485 10.33 -8.09 11.37
CA GLU A 485 10.69 -9.07 10.33
C GLU A 485 12.16 -8.97 9.91
N GLY A 486 12.78 -7.79 10.06
CA GLY A 486 14.18 -7.54 9.75
C GLY A 486 14.72 -6.28 10.43
N ILE A 487 16.04 -6.17 10.46
CA ILE A 487 16.81 -5.09 11.08
C ILE A 487 17.86 -4.62 10.08
N HIS A 488 18.15 -3.32 10.00
CA HIS A 488 19.14 -2.79 9.05
C HIS A 488 19.91 -1.62 9.65
N HIS A 489 21.13 -1.39 9.14
CA HIS A 489 21.90 -0.21 9.50
C HIS A 489 21.21 1.08 9.03
N SER A 490 21.22 2.12 9.86
CA SER A 490 20.58 3.39 9.55
C SER A 490 21.38 4.59 10.05
N THR A 491 21.78 5.46 9.11
CA THR A 491 22.42 6.75 9.43
C THR A 491 21.43 7.82 9.89
N ARG A 492 20.12 7.55 9.82
CA ARG A 492 19.05 8.50 10.17
C ARG A 492 18.58 8.39 11.61
N HIS A 493 18.81 7.25 12.26
CA HIS A 493 18.33 6.97 13.61
C HIS A 493 19.50 7.01 14.59
N LYS A 494 19.29 7.57 15.78
CA LYS A 494 20.32 7.67 16.82
C LYS A 494 20.84 6.30 17.27
N SER A 495 19.99 5.28 17.23
CA SER A 495 20.37 3.88 17.50
C SER A 495 21.30 3.28 16.45
N GLY A 496 21.48 3.90 15.28
CA GLY A 496 22.17 3.30 14.15
C GLY A 496 21.37 2.20 13.44
N VAL A 497 20.10 1.98 13.82
CA VAL A 497 19.27 0.86 13.38
C VAL A 497 17.92 1.34 12.83
N ALA A 498 17.40 0.64 11.82
CA ALA A 498 16.01 0.72 11.38
C ALA A 498 15.38 -0.68 11.36
N LEU A 499 14.19 -0.82 11.97
CA LEU A 499 13.43 -2.06 11.94
C LEU A 499 12.45 -2.12 10.77
N ARG A 500 12.22 -3.33 10.27
CA ARG A 500 11.21 -3.63 9.27
C ARG A 500 9.94 -4.21 9.90
N PHE A 501 8.82 -3.53 9.64
CA PHE A 501 7.49 -3.86 10.17
C PHE A 501 7.45 -4.10 11.70
N PRO A 502 8.02 -3.20 12.52
CA PRO A 502 7.91 -3.32 13.96
C PRO A 502 6.45 -3.23 14.40
N ARG A 503 6.05 -4.14 15.29
CA ARG A 503 4.72 -4.20 15.92
C ARG A 503 4.86 -4.59 17.39
N MET A 504 3.91 -4.16 18.20
CA MET A 504 3.82 -4.58 19.61
C MET A 504 3.30 -6.02 19.64
N ALA A 505 4.14 -6.98 19.94
CA ALA A 505 3.72 -8.39 20.09
C ALA A 505 2.99 -8.59 21.42
N ARG A 506 3.48 -7.95 22.48
CA ARG A 506 2.92 -8.06 23.82
C ARG A 506 3.24 -6.82 24.65
N TRP A 507 2.28 -6.39 25.47
CA TRP A 507 2.55 -5.47 26.57
C TRP A 507 3.12 -6.25 27.75
N ARG A 508 4.41 -6.05 28.05
CA ARG A 508 5.15 -6.78 29.08
C ARG A 508 4.91 -6.18 30.46
N LYS A 509 3.68 -6.35 30.95
CA LYS A 509 3.29 -5.93 32.32
C LYS A 509 4.05 -6.69 33.42
N ASP A 510 4.73 -7.76 33.03
CA ASP A 510 5.62 -8.57 33.85
C ASP A 510 7.05 -8.02 33.96
N LYS A 511 7.43 -7.01 33.16
CA LYS A 511 8.78 -6.43 33.13
C LYS A 511 8.81 -4.98 33.60
N SER A 512 9.86 -4.62 34.33
CA SER A 512 10.21 -3.24 34.61
C SER A 512 11.01 -2.63 33.45
N PRO A 513 11.08 -1.29 33.32
CA PRO A 513 11.91 -0.63 32.32
C PRO A 513 13.36 -1.14 32.30
N GLN A 514 13.94 -1.43 33.47
CA GLN A 514 15.33 -1.90 33.60
C GLN A 514 15.55 -3.30 33.00
N ASP A 515 14.49 -4.10 32.84
CA ASP A 515 14.53 -5.44 32.24
C ASP A 515 14.38 -5.42 30.71
N ALA A 516 14.27 -4.22 30.12
CA ALA A 516 14.27 -4.04 28.68
C ALA A 516 15.67 -4.26 28.10
N ASN A 517 15.72 -4.60 26.82
CA ASN A 517 16.97 -4.85 26.11
C ASN A 517 17.82 -3.59 25.97
N THR A 518 19.08 -3.83 25.62
CA THR A 518 20.11 -2.82 25.42
C THR A 518 20.35 -2.53 23.93
N LEU A 519 21.07 -1.45 23.67
CA LEU A 519 21.56 -1.13 22.32
C LEU A 519 22.55 -2.19 21.81
N GLU A 520 23.27 -2.87 22.70
CA GLU A 520 24.17 -3.95 22.32
C GLU A 520 23.38 -5.16 21.80
N ASP A 521 22.28 -5.54 22.48
CA ASP A 521 21.38 -6.59 22.00
C ASP A 521 20.86 -6.29 20.58
N LEU A 522 20.53 -5.03 20.29
CA LEU A 522 20.14 -4.60 18.94
C LEU A 522 21.27 -4.75 17.92
N LYS A 523 22.50 -4.44 18.30
CA LYS A 523 23.67 -4.57 17.41
C LYS A 523 24.01 -6.03 17.16
N ASP A 524 23.87 -6.90 18.15
CA ASP A 524 24.07 -8.34 17.96
C ASP A 524 23.05 -8.91 16.98
N LEU A 525 21.78 -8.50 17.11
CA LEU A 525 20.75 -8.82 16.12
C LEU A 525 21.08 -8.23 14.74
N LEU A 526 21.61 -7.01 14.66
CA LEU A 526 22.02 -6.40 13.39
C LEU A 526 23.21 -7.13 12.76
N ASN A 527 24.22 -7.51 13.53
CA ASN A 527 25.39 -8.22 13.02
C ASN A 527 25.01 -9.62 12.51
N THR A 528 23.99 -10.23 13.12
CA THR A 528 23.53 -11.58 12.76
C THR A 528 22.53 -11.58 11.61
N TYR A 529 21.64 -10.59 11.55
CA TYR A 529 20.45 -10.59 10.67
C TYR A 529 20.30 -9.35 9.77
N GLY A 530 21.28 -8.44 9.78
CA GLY A 530 21.22 -7.06 9.25
C GLY A 530 21.44 -6.87 7.76
#